data_AF-A0A3D3DYR4-F1
#
_entry.id   AF-A0A3D3DYR4-F1
#
_cell.length_a   1.000
_cell.length_b   1.000
_cell.length_c   1.000
_cell.angle_alpha   90.00
_cell.angle_beta   90.00
_cell.angle_gamma   90.00
#
_symmetry.space_group_name_H-M   'P 1'
#
loop_
_entity.id
_entity.type
_entity.pdbx_description
1 polymer ?
#
loop_
_entity_poly.entity_id
_entity_poly.type
_entity_poly.pdbx_seq_one_letter_code
_entity_poly.pdbx_strand_id
1 'polypeptide(L)'
;PINIPIERIKSISLGDIREEPKKYRGDIRAWLNDGGVITLRLDSFKNGKINGLNQAMGEVSLDLSAFNRIDFSIYDTKAKGLRDKLR
;
A
#
# COMPACT_ATOMS: atom_id res chain seq x y z
N PRO A 1 35.38 -8.55 5.45
CA PRO A 1 34.86 -7.37 4.72
C PRO A 1 35.16 -7.49 3.21
N ILE A 2 34.12 -7.53 2.37
CA ILE A 2 34.29 -7.61 0.91
C ILE A 2 34.53 -6.20 0.38
N ASN A 3 35.63 -6.01 -0.36
CA ASN A 3 36.02 -4.73 -0.93
C ASN A 3 35.46 -4.62 -2.36
N ILE A 4 34.37 -3.87 -2.52
CA ILE A 4 33.71 -3.71 -3.82
C ILE A 4 34.27 -2.45 -4.51
N PRO A 5 34.90 -2.54 -5.69
CA PRO A 5 35.48 -1.41 -6.38
C PRO A 5 34.39 -0.56 -7.05
N ILE A 6 33.91 0.44 -6.32
CA ILE A 6 32.82 1.36 -6.71
C ILE A 6 33.12 2.05 -8.04
N GLU A 7 34.40 2.36 -8.30
CA GLU A 7 34.88 3.03 -9.52
C GLU A 7 34.64 2.24 -10.82
N ARG A 8 34.39 0.92 -10.71
CA ARG A 8 34.14 0.04 -11.86
C ARG A 8 32.65 -0.20 -12.14
N ILE A 9 31.76 0.31 -11.29
CA ILE A 9 30.31 0.14 -11.43
C ILE A 9 29.80 1.20 -12.43
N LYS A 10 29.59 0.81 -13.69
CA LYS A 10 29.08 1.70 -14.75
C LYS A 10 27.57 1.96 -14.64
N SER A 11 26.80 1.01 -14.13
CA SER A 11 25.36 1.15 -13.85
C SER A 11 24.88 0.03 -12.95
N ILE A 12 24.03 0.34 -11.96
CA ILE A 12 23.30 -0.66 -11.17
C ILE A 12 21.87 -0.68 -11.72
N SER A 13 21.55 -1.68 -12.53
CA SER A 13 20.15 -1.94 -12.92
C SER A 13 19.49 -2.77 -11.84
N LEU A 14 18.81 -2.08 -10.91
CA LEU A 14 17.75 -2.70 -10.12
C LEU A 14 16.63 -2.98 -11.12
N GLY A 15 16.52 -4.21 -11.62
CA GLY A 15 15.54 -4.55 -12.65
C GLY A 15 14.15 -4.03 -12.27
N ASP A 16 13.38 -3.56 -13.25
CA ASP A 16 12.00 -3.04 -13.11
C ASP A 16 11.00 -4.14 -12.71
N ILE A 17 11.43 -5.15 -11.96
CA ILE A 17 10.56 -6.10 -11.30
C ILE A 17 10.17 -5.48 -9.96
N ARG A 18 9.40 -4.41 -10.03
CA ARG A 18 8.51 -4.09 -8.91
C ARG A 18 7.45 -5.18 -8.95
N GLU A 19 7.59 -6.21 -8.11
CA GLU A 19 6.43 -7.03 -7.78
C GLU A 19 5.35 -6.06 -7.29
N GLU A 20 4.29 -5.88 -8.08
CA GLU A 20 3.12 -5.19 -7.58
C GLU A 20 2.72 -5.90 -6.29
N PRO A 21 2.55 -5.18 -5.15
CA PRO A 21 2.17 -5.81 -3.90
C PRO A 21 0.99 -6.73 -4.15
N LYS A 22 1.17 -8.04 -3.87
CA LYS A 22 0.13 -9.05 -4.05
C LYS A 22 -1.09 -8.56 -3.29
N LYS A 23 -2.18 -8.24 -4.00
CA LYS A 23 -3.43 -7.77 -3.40
C LYS A 23 -4.06 -8.93 -2.65
N TYR A 24 -3.93 -8.96 -1.33
CA TYR A 24 -4.65 -9.92 -0.51
C TYR A 24 -6.09 -9.42 -0.30
N ARG A 25 -7.04 -10.35 -0.13
CA ARG A 25 -8.42 -10.00 0.21
C ARG A 25 -8.42 -9.25 1.54
N GLY A 26 -8.97 -8.02 1.55
CA GLY A 26 -8.97 -7.16 2.74
C GLY A 26 -7.85 -6.12 2.78
N ASP A 27 -6.94 -6.11 1.80
CA ASP A 27 -5.95 -5.04 1.69
C ASP A 27 -6.58 -3.74 1.21
N ILE A 28 -6.02 -2.65 1.70
CA ILE A 28 -6.32 -1.31 1.21
C ILE A 28 -5.15 -0.75 0.43
N ARG A 29 -5.47 0.09 -0.55
CA ARG A 29 -4.50 0.88 -1.29
C ARG A 29 -4.79 2.34 -1.01
N ALA A 30 -3.81 3.05 -0.49
CA ALA A 30 -3.91 4.46 -0.13
C ALA A 30 -2.91 5.28 -0.95
N TRP A 31 -3.37 6.40 -1.49
CA TRP A 31 -2.56 7.34 -2.26
C TRP A 31 -2.27 8.55 -1.38
N LEU A 32 -0.99 8.84 -1.22
CA LEU A 32 -0.50 10.01 -0.52
C LEU A 32 -0.70 11.27 -1.36
N ASN A 33 -0.71 12.42 -0.70
CA ASN A 33 -0.88 13.72 -1.35
C ASN A 33 0.26 14.06 -2.32
N ASP A 34 1.45 13.48 -2.13
CA ASP A 34 2.63 13.64 -2.97
C ASP A 34 2.69 12.67 -4.17
N GLY A 35 1.66 11.84 -4.34
CA GLY A 35 1.59 10.81 -5.38
C GLY A 35 2.18 9.46 -4.98
N GLY A 36 2.71 9.32 -3.76
CA GLY A 36 3.12 8.05 -3.20
C GLY A 36 1.94 7.08 -3.03
N VAL A 37 2.21 5.77 -3.04
CA VAL A 37 1.18 4.75 -2.92
C VAL A 37 1.60 3.73 -1.88
N ILE A 38 0.71 3.46 -0.93
CA ILE A 38 0.91 2.47 0.12
C ILE A 38 -0.17 1.40 0.00
N THR A 39 0.24 0.14 -0.01
CA THR A 39 -0.65 -1.01 0.16
C THR A 39 -0.41 -1.59 1.54
N LEU A 40 -1.48 -1.84 2.29
CA LEU A 40 -1.38 -2.46 3.62
C LEU A 40 -2.63 -3.31 3.91
N ARG A 41 -2.44 -4.35 4.73
CA ARG A 41 -3.57 -5.10 5.30
C ARG A 41 -4.20 -4.25 6.38
N LEU A 42 -5.47 -3.88 6.23
CA LEU A 42 -6.15 -3.02 7.18
C LEU A 42 -6.53 -3.81 8.44
N ASP A 43 -6.01 -3.40 9.58
CA ASP A 43 -6.40 -3.96 10.87
C ASP A 43 -7.44 -3.08 11.59
N SER A 44 -7.32 -1.75 11.49
CA SER A 44 -8.38 -0.85 11.95
C SER A 44 -8.38 0.51 11.26
N PHE A 45 -9.57 1.11 11.17
CA PHE A 45 -9.79 2.47 10.67
C PHE A 45 -10.58 3.22 11.75
N LYS A 46 -9.90 4.02 12.57
CA LYS A 46 -10.53 4.72 13.70
C LYS A 46 -9.77 5.98 14.07
N ASN A 47 -10.46 6.94 14.66
CA ASN A 47 -9.87 8.18 15.19
C ASN A 47 -9.00 8.95 14.17
N GLY A 48 -9.41 8.95 12.90
CA GLY A 48 -8.65 9.64 11.86
C GLY A 48 -7.38 8.92 11.42
N LYS A 49 -7.16 7.66 11.82
CA LYS A 49 -5.97 6.88 11.49
C LYS A 49 -6.31 5.52 10.86
N ILE A 50 -5.44 5.11 9.97
CA ILE A 50 -5.35 3.76 9.40
C ILE A 50 -4.27 3.02 10.17
N ASN A 51 -4.63 1.88 10.74
CA ASN A 51 -3.67 0.96 11.34
C ASN A 51 -3.68 -0.33 10.54
N GLY A 52 -2.51 -0.89 10.29
CA GLY A 52 -2.41 -2.16 9.63
C GLY A 52 -0.99 -2.62 9.40
N LEU A 53 -0.86 -3.70 8.63
CA LEU A 53 0.42 -4.31 8.33
C LEU A 53 0.84 -3.96 6.90
N ASN A 54 1.97 -3.28 6.76
CA ASN A 54 2.65 -3.09 5.48
C ASN A 54 3.79 -4.11 5.37
N GLN A 55 3.92 -4.75 4.20
CA GLN A 55 4.91 -5.81 3.99
C GLN A 55 6.38 -5.34 4.15
N ALA A 56 6.67 -4.08 3.83
CA ALA A 56 8.02 -3.53 3.90
C ALA A 56 8.31 -2.89 5.27
N MET A 57 7.31 -2.29 5.91
CA MET A 57 7.48 -1.49 7.13
C MET A 57 7.02 -2.20 8.41
N GLY A 58 6.34 -3.34 8.29
CA GLY A 58 5.69 -4.00 9.44
C GLY A 58 4.40 -3.29 9.84
N GLU A 59 4.11 -3.26 11.14
CA GLU A 59 2.92 -2.58 11.67
C GLU A 59 3.06 -1.06 11.53
N VAL A 60 2.06 -0.43 10.91
CA VAL A 60 2.03 1.00 10.63
C VAL A 60 0.75 1.63 11.14
N SER A 61 0.87 2.87 11.63
CA SER A 61 -0.25 3.75 12.00
C SER A 61 -0.09 5.06 11.23
N LEU A 62 -1.03 5.35 10.34
CA LEU A 62 -0.94 6.46 9.39
C LEU A 62 -2.16 7.37 9.51
N ASP A 63 -1.93 8.68 9.57
CA ASP A 63 -3.00 9.69 9.62
C ASP A 63 -3.74 9.79 8.27
N LEU A 64 -5.07 9.89 8.31
CA LEU A 64 -5.89 9.98 7.11
C LEU A 64 -5.61 11.22 6.28
N SER A 65 -5.17 12.31 6.93
CA SER A 65 -4.79 13.55 6.26
C SER A 65 -3.60 13.39 5.31
N ALA A 66 -2.80 12.32 5.47
CA ALA A 66 -1.71 12.01 4.57
C ALA A 66 -2.20 11.54 3.18
N PHE A 67 -3.46 11.09 3.07
CA PHE A 67 -3.99 10.47 1.87
C PHE A 67 -5.05 11.35 1.17
N ASN A 68 -5.00 11.37 -0.15
CA ASN A 68 -6.04 11.98 -0.99
C ASN A 68 -7.08 10.97 -1.48
N ARG A 69 -6.75 9.67 -1.45
CA ARG A 69 -7.61 8.59 -1.91
C ARG A 69 -7.26 7.31 -1.18
N ILE A 70 -8.28 6.53 -0.83
CA ILE A 70 -8.14 5.20 -0.24
C ILE A 70 -9.15 4.27 -0.92
N ASP A 71 -8.64 3.22 -1.56
CA ASP A 71 -9.45 2.18 -2.17
C ASP A 71 -9.43 0.94 -1.27
N PHE A 72 -10.61 0.49 -0.91
CA PHE A 72 -10.80 -0.69 -0.09
C PHE A 72 -11.08 -1.89 -0.99
N SER A 73 -10.21 -2.91 -0.96
CA SER A 73 -10.44 -4.17 -1.68
C SER A 73 -11.35 -5.10 -0.87
N ILE A 74 -12.49 -4.57 -0.40
CA ILE A 74 -13.48 -5.32 0.36
C ILE A 74 -14.43 -5.98 -0.64
N TYR A 75 -14.25 -7.29 -0.83
CA TYR A 75 -15.13 -8.13 -1.64
C TYR A 75 -16.27 -8.69 -0.78
N ASP A 76 -17.07 -7.82 -0.17
CA ASP A 76 -18.30 -8.25 0.53
C ASP A 76 -19.47 -8.24 -0.47
N THR A 77 -20.10 -9.41 -0.65
CA THR A 77 -21.26 -9.57 -1.52
C THR A 77 -22.46 -8.73 -1.08
N LYS A 78 -22.61 -8.46 0.22
CA LYS A 78 -23.65 -7.58 0.76
C LYS A 78 -23.36 -6.11 0.45
N ALA A 79 -22.11 -5.67 0.62
CA ALA A 79 -21.69 -4.31 0.28
C ALA A 79 -21.81 -4.04 -1.23
N LYS A 80 -21.50 -5.04 -2.07
CA LYS A 80 -21.71 -4.98 -3.52
C LYS A 80 -23.19 -4.74 -3.87
N GLY A 81 -24.10 -5.47 -3.23
CA GLY A 81 -25.54 -5.29 -3.44
C GLY A 81 -26.07 -3.91 -3.04
N LEU A 82 -25.45 -3.26 -2.05
CA LEU A 82 -25.79 -1.89 -1.68
C LEU A 82 -25.29 -0.87 -2.73
N ARG A 83 -24.08 -1.08 -3.26
CA ARG A 83 -23.50 -0.24 -4.32
C ARG A 83 -24.33 -0.28 -5.60
N ASP A 84 -24.78 -1.46 -6.00
CA ASP A 84 -25.59 -1.64 -7.22
C ASP A 84 -26.99 -1.03 -7.10
N LYS A 85 -27.52 -0.85 -5.87
CA LYS A 85 -28.81 -0.18 -5.61
C LYS A 85 -28.73 1.35 -5.60
N LEU A 86 -27.54 1.92 -5.45
CA LEU A 86 -27.31 3.37 -5.39
C LEU A 86 -26.88 3.95 -6.76
N ARG A 87 -26.84 3.11 -7.78
CA ARG A 87 -26.47 3.44 -9.16
C ARG A 87 -27.71 3.49 -10.04
#